data_AF-A0A2S8BGF8-F1
#
_entry.id   AF-A0A2S8BGF8-F1
#
_cell.length_a   1.000
_cell.length_b   1.000
_cell.length_c   1.000
_cell.angle_alpha   90.00
_cell.angle_beta   90.00
_cell.angle_gamma   90.00
#
_symmetry.space_group_name_H-M   'P 1'
#
loop_
_entity.id
_entity.type
_entity.pdbx_description
1 polymer ?
#
loop_
_entity_poly.entity_id
_entity_poly.type
_entity_poly.pdbx_seq_one_letter_code
_entity_poly.pdbx_strand_id
1 'polypeptide(L)'
;MRSLSRTVHVRTARRLLASFTAGAVLAGVGLGWAGRAGADPDPHVPNMAAGYCPGGGMGTQAWLAYCDGVDYPDGTRWHAVQYGLPIIGRPYGLLSPGLQCVVDDGSPVPPPAPAGGCGRAA
;
A
#
# COMPACT_ATOMS: atom_id res chain seq x y z
N MET A 1 -29.63 -32.68 -52.80
CA MET A 1 -30.21 -31.91 -51.66
C MET A 1 -29.39 -31.93 -50.36
N ARG A 2 -28.29 -32.71 -50.20
CA ARG A 2 -27.49 -32.76 -48.95
C ARG A 2 -26.50 -31.60 -48.72
N SER A 3 -26.27 -30.74 -49.71
CA SER A 3 -25.23 -29.68 -49.67
C SER A 3 -25.67 -28.40 -48.92
N LEU A 4 -26.95 -28.03 -48.99
CA LEU A 4 -27.45 -26.79 -48.36
C LEU A 4 -27.56 -26.86 -46.83
N SER A 5 -27.95 -28.01 -46.27
CA SER A 5 -28.05 -28.19 -44.82
C SER A 5 -26.66 -28.06 -44.15
N ARG A 6 -25.61 -28.60 -44.77
CA ARG A 6 -24.24 -28.58 -44.24
C ARG A 6 -23.67 -27.16 -44.11
N THR A 7 -24.01 -26.27 -45.04
CA THR A 7 -23.52 -24.88 -45.05
C THR A 7 -24.22 -23.99 -44.02
N VAL A 8 -25.51 -24.24 -43.74
CA VAL A 8 -26.25 -23.54 -42.68
C VAL A 8 -25.72 -23.92 -41.30
N HIS A 9 -25.47 -25.22 -41.05
CA HIS A 9 -24.92 -25.68 -39.77
C HIS A 9 -23.52 -25.12 -39.47
N VAL A 10 -22.67 -24.99 -40.49
CA VAL A 10 -21.32 -24.41 -40.33
C VAL A 10 -21.37 -22.92 -40.00
N ARG A 11 -22.28 -22.16 -40.62
CA ARG A 11 -22.45 -20.71 -40.32
C ARG A 11 -23.00 -20.48 -38.92
N THR A 12 -23.97 -21.29 -38.48
CA THR A 12 -24.54 -21.19 -37.13
C THR A 12 -23.53 -21.61 -36.06
N ALA A 13 -22.78 -22.71 -36.27
CA ALA A 13 -21.71 -23.13 -35.35
C ALA A 13 -20.62 -22.07 -35.20
N ARG A 14 -20.23 -21.40 -36.30
CA ARG A 14 -19.22 -20.33 -36.28
C ARG A 14 -19.69 -19.08 -35.53
N ARG A 15 -20.99 -18.76 -35.59
CA ARG A 15 -21.59 -17.64 -34.82
C ARG A 15 -21.64 -17.94 -33.33
N LEU A 16 -21.98 -19.18 -32.95
CA LEU A 16 -22.00 -19.61 -31.54
C LEU A 16 -20.59 -19.62 -30.93
N LEU A 17 -19.59 -20.12 -31.65
CA LEU A 17 -18.19 -20.08 -31.20
C LEU A 17 -17.67 -18.64 -31.02
N ALA A 18 -18.06 -17.73 -31.91
CA ALA A 18 -17.70 -16.32 -31.80
C ALA A 18 -18.36 -15.62 -30.59
N SER A 19 -19.61 -15.96 -30.25
CA SER A 19 -20.26 -15.39 -29.06
C SER A 19 -19.67 -15.91 -27.76
N PHE A 20 -19.32 -17.20 -27.69
CA PHE A 20 -18.70 -17.78 -26.48
C PHE A 20 -17.31 -17.21 -26.21
N THR A 21 -16.51 -17.01 -27.25
CA THR A 21 -15.17 -16.40 -27.11
C THR A 21 -15.26 -14.94 -26.67
N ALA A 22 -16.18 -14.15 -27.24
CA ALA A 22 -16.41 -12.78 -26.80
C ALA A 22 -16.87 -12.71 -25.33
N GLY A 23 -17.78 -13.60 -24.92
CA GLY A 23 -18.24 -13.70 -23.52
C GLY A 23 -17.11 -14.06 -22.55
N ALA A 24 -16.25 -15.01 -22.92
CA ALA A 24 -15.10 -15.42 -22.10
C ALA A 24 -14.06 -14.30 -21.93
N VAL A 25 -13.80 -13.51 -22.99
CA VAL A 25 -12.90 -12.35 -22.92
C VAL A 25 -13.45 -11.27 -22.00
N LEU A 26 -14.73 -10.91 -22.15
CA LEU A 26 -15.37 -9.90 -21.29
C LEU A 26 -15.42 -10.33 -19.82
N ALA A 27 -15.74 -11.59 -19.54
CA ALA A 27 -15.71 -12.13 -18.19
C ALA A 27 -14.29 -12.16 -17.61
N GLY A 28 -13.29 -12.57 -18.38
CA GLY A 28 -11.89 -12.58 -17.95
C GLY A 28 -11.34 -11.18 -17.64
N VAL A 29 -11.65 -10.18 -18.47
CA VAL A 29 -11.24 -8.79 -18.23
C VAL A 29 -11.97 -8.21 -17.01
N GLY A 30 -13.27 -8.47 -16.85
CA GLY A 30 -14.05 -7.99 -15.71
C GLY A 30 -13.56 -8.56 -14.37
N LEU A 31 -13.26 -9.86 -14.31
CA LEU A 31 -12.71 -10.49 -13.11
C LEU A 31 -11.26 -10.04 -12.83
N GLY A 32 -10.48 -9.72 -13.85
CA GLY A 32 -9.11 -9.22 -13.70
C GLY A 32 -9.02 -7.80 -13.13
N TRP A 33 -10.04 -6.96 -13.34
CA TRP A 33 -10.06 -5.57 -12.86
C TRP A 33 -10.62 -5.41 -11.44
N ALA A 34 -11.40 -6.37 -10.94
CA ALA A 34 -12.01 -6.30 -9.61
C ALA A 34 -11.01 -6.52 -8.44
N GLY A 35 -9.73 -6.78 -8.74
CA GLY A 35 -8.77 -7.36 -7.80
C GLY A 35 -7.77 -6.40 -7.13
N ARG A 36 -8.06 -5.11 -6.96
CA ARG A 36 -7.24 -4.24 -6.10
C ARG A 36 -8.07 -3.35 -5.20
N ALA A 37 -8.64 -3.94 -4.15
CA ALA A 37 -8.94 -3.21 -2.94
C ALA A 37 -7.60 -2.87 -2.25
N GLY A 38 -6.92 -1.84 -2.73
CA GLY A 38 -5.86 -1.19 -1.96
C GLY A 38 -6.55 -0.31 -0.93
N ALA A 39 -6.63 -0.77 0.32
CA ALA A 39 -6.90 0.16 1.40
C ALA A 39 -5.84 1.27 1.32
N ASP A 40 -6.28 2.53 1.35
CA ASP A 40 -5.37 3.67 1.44
C ASP A 40 -4.46 3.43 2.67
N PRO A 41 -3.13 3.53 2.56
CA PRO A 41 -2.24 3.32 3.70
C PRO A 41 -2.65 4.20 4.88
N ASP A 42 -2.75 3.58 6.06
CA ASP A 42 -3.12 4.27 7.30
C ASP A 42 -2.27 5.54 7.47
N PRO A 43 -2.88 6.74 7.48
CA PRO A 43 -2.13 8.00 7.56
C PRO A 43 -1.40 8.15 8.89
N HIS A 44 -1.74 7.39 9.92
CA HIS A 44 -1.02 7.42 11.19
C HIS A 44 0.26 6.58 11.16
N VAL A 45 0.40 5.61 10.26
CA VAL A 45 1.55 4.71 10.22
C VAL A 45 2.51 5.09 9.09
N PRO A 46 3.62 5.79 9.38
CA PRO A 46 4.57 6.17 8.35
C PRO A 46 5.32 4.96 7.80
N ASN A 47 5.73 5.05 6.55
CA ASN A 47 6.57 4.04 5.90
C ASN A 47 7.73 4.73 5.17
N MET A 48 8.84 4.87 5.89
CA MET A 48 10.04 5.51 5.37
C MET A 48 10.63 4.78 4.14
N ALA A 49 10.56 3.45 4.11
CA ALA A 49 11.05 2.66 2.98
C ALA A 49 10.23 2.89 1.70
N ALA A 50 8.95 3.23 1.84
CA ALA A 50 8.08 3.64 0.74
C ALA A 50 8.09 5.16 0.49
N GLY A 51 8.84 5.94 1.28
CA GLY A 51 8.81 7.41 1.24
C GLY A 51 7.47 8.02 1.68
N TYR A 52 6.63 7.26 2.39
CA TYR A 52 5.31 7.69 2.84
C TYR A 52 5.40 8.30 4.24
N CYS A 53 5.41 9.64 4.29
CA CYS A 53 5.54 10.44 5.51
C CYS A 53 4.40 11.45 5.61
N PRO A 54 3.16 11.00 5.91
CA PRO A 54 1.97 11.84 5.86
C PRO A 54 1.94 12.95 6.92
N GLY A 55 2.61 12.77 8.06
CA GLY A 55 2.84 13.81 9.07
C GLY A 55 4.03 14.73 8.76
N GLY A 56 4.72 14.50 7.64
CA GLY A 56 5.94 15.19 7.26
C GLY A 56 7.20 14.40 7.60
N GLY A 57 8.34 14.91 7.14
CA GLY A 57 9.63 14.26 7.28
C GLY A 57 10.75 15.19 6.84
N MET A 58 11.96 14.94 7.34
CA MET A 58 13.16 15.65 6.88
C MET A 58 14.31 14.70 6.67
N GLY A 59 15.32 15.19 5.94
CA GLY A 59 16.61 14.54 5.83
C GLY A 59 16.73 13.59 4.63
N THR A 60 17.71 12.70 4.69
CA THR A 60 17.99 11.75 3.60
C THR A 60 18.00 10.34 4.13
N GLN A 61 17.34 9.42 3.42
CA GLN A 61 17.32 7.99 3.73
C GLN A 61 18.71 7.30 3.61
N ALA A 62 19.79 8.06 3.49
CA ALA A 62 21.16 7.55 3.48
C ALA A 62 21.90 7.80 4.80
N TRP A 63 21.46 8.78 5.60
CA TRP A 63 22.22 9.23 6.78
C TRP A 63 21.34 9.50 8.00
N LEU A 64 20.58 10.58 7.96
CA LEU A 64 19.78 11.09 9.05
C LEU A 64 18.46 11.53 8.43
N ALA A 65 17.40 10.80 8.71
CA ALA A 65 16.05 11.13 8.28
C ALA A 65 15.05 10.83 9.38
N TYR A 66 13.95 11.57 9.38
CA TYR A 66 12.75 11.19 10.11
C TYR A 66 11.54 11.22 9.18
N CYS A 67 10.52 10.46 9.55
CA CYS A 67 9.27 10.31 8.83
C CYS A 67 8.15 10.12 9.86
N ASP A 68 7.20 11.05 9.87
CA ASP A 68 6.10 11.08 10.83
C ASP A 68 4.79 10.62 10.19
N GLY A 69 3.98 9.96 11.01
CA GLY A 69 2.56 9.75 10.77
C GLY A 69 1.74 10.99 11.14
N VAL A 70 0.48 11.03 10.72
CA VAL A 70 -0.48 12.02 11.20
C VAL A 70 -0.73 11.84 12.69
N ASP A 71 -0.85 12.94 13.42
CA ASP A 71 -1.14 12.91 14.86
C ASP A 71 -2.47 12.22 15.15
N TYR A 72 -2.47 11.41 16.20
CA TYR A 72 -3.69 10.89 16.80
C TYR A 72 -4.39 11.99 17.62
N PRO A 73 -5.70 11.85 17.89
CA PRO A 73 -6.44 12.83 18.70
C PRO A 73 -5.92 13.04 20.12
N ASP A 74 -5.10 12.12 20.64
CA ASP A 74 -4.45 12.18 21.94
C ASP A 74 -3.12 12.98 21.91
N GLY A 75 -2.74 13.54 20.75
CA GLY A 75 -1.51 14.32 20.56
C GLY A 75 -0.24 13.46 20.41
N THR A 76 -0.41 12.16 20.22
CA THR A 76 0.71 11.23 19.95
C THR A 76 0.83 10.96 18.46
N ARG A 77 2.02 10.54 18.01
CA ARG A 77 2.23 10.09 16.63
C ARG A 77 3.28 9.00 16.54
N TRP A 78 3.20 8.24 15.45
CA TRP A 78 4.29 7.36 15.06
C TRP A 78 5.41 8.17 14.39
N HIS A 79 6.60 8.07 14.95
CA HIS A 79 7.82 8.75 14.52
C HIS A 79 8.87 7.71 14.12
N ALA A 80 9.13 7.59 12.82
CA ALA A 80 10.20 6.74 12.31
C ALA A 80 11.47 7.55 12.15
N VAL A 81 12.52 7.18 12.88
CA VAL A 81 13.86 7.76 12.70
C VAL A 81 14.69 6.78 11.90
N GLN A 82 15.63 7.28 11.11
CA GLN A 82 16.65 6.48 10.48
C GLN A 82 18.03 7.07 10.74
N TYR A 83 18.94 6.19 11.17
CA TYR A 83 20.34 6.47 11.40
C TYR A 83 21.21 5.51 10.59
N GLY A 84 21.97 6.08 9.65
CA GLY A 84 22.84 5.37 8.73
C GLY A 84 22.10 4.72 7.56
N LEU A 85 22.81 3.83 6.88
CA LEU A 85 22.31 3.16 5.68
C LEU A 85 21.30 2.06 6.04
N PRO A 86 20.15 1.99 5.36
CA PRO A 86 19.20 0.92 5.55
C PRO A 86 19.77 -0.37 4.96
N ILE A 87 19.63 -1.48 5.70
CA ILE A 87 20.11 -2.80 5.27
C ILE A 87 18.96 -3.81 5.36
N ILE A 88 19.09 -4.93 4.65
CA ILE A 88 18.09 -6.00 4.67
C ILE A 88 17.81 -6.42 6.12
N GLY A 89 16.54 -6.40 6.52
CA GLY A 89 16.08 -6.71 7.89
C GLY A 89 16.18 -5.56 8.89
N ARG A 90 16.76 -4.41 8.52
CA ARG A 90 16.82 -3.19 9.34
C ARG A 90 16.52 -1.96 8.48
N PRO A 91 15.23 -1.71 8.18
CA PRO A 91 14.81 -0.69 7.23
C PRO A 91 15.14 0.74 7.68
N TYR A 92 15.42 0.94 8.96
CA TYR A 92 15.77 2.22 9.56
C TYR A 92 17.28 2.36 9.84
N GLY A 93 18.10 1.41 9.42
CA GLY A 93 19.53 1.37 9.72
C GLY A 93 19.89 0.66 11.04
N LEU A 94 21.16 0.35 11.23
CA LEU A 94 21.65 -0.48 12.35
C LEU A 94 21.52 0.21 13.71
N LEU A 95 21.66 1.53 13.74
CA LEU A 95 21.70 2.32 14.96
C LEU A 95 20.36 3.00 15.26
N SER A 96 19.37 2.83 14.38
CA SER A 96 18.10 3.51 14.56
C SER A 96 17.22 2.85 15.61
N PRO A 97 16.55 3.66 16.48
CA PRO A 97 15.46 3.17 17.31
C PRO A 97 14.25 2.70 16.48
N GLY A 98 14.19 3.04 15.19
CA GLY A 98 13.13 2.63 14.28
C GLY A 98 11.86 3.44 14.48
N LEU A 99 10.72 2.76 14.42
CA LEU A 99 9.39 3.34 14.62
C LEU A 99 9.11 3.49 16.12
N GLN A 100 8.88 4.72 16.57
CA GLN A 100 8.63 5.07 17.96
C GLN A 100 7.27 5.75 18.10
N CYS A 101 6.59 5.52 19.22
CA CYS A 101 5.42 6.31 19.58
C CYS A 101 5.86 7.50 20.43
N VAL A 102 5.58 8.72 19.99
CA VAL A 102 6.07 9.95 20.62
C VAL A 102 4.94 10.97 20.79
N VAL A 103 5.14 11.96 21.66
CA VAL A 103 4.24 13.12 21.81
C VAL A 103 4.76 14.26 20.94
N ASP A 104 3.88 14.96 20.22
CA ASP A 104 4.28 16.17 19.50
C ASP A 104 4.33 17.39 20.44
N ASP A 105 5.47 17.58 21.10
CA ASP A 105 5.73 18.73 21.97
C ASP A 105 6.50 19.87 21.25
N GLY A 106 6.71 19.74 19.94
CA GLY A 106 7.49 20.67 19.12
C GLY A 106 9.00 20.61 19.37
N SER A 107 9.48 19.68 20.20
CA SER A 107 10.92 19.50 20.40
C SER A 107 11.56 18.79 19.20
N PRO A 108 12.86 19.06 18.90
CA PRO A 108 13.58 18.36 17.83
C PRO A 108 13.74 16.85 18.08
N VAL A 109 13.59 16.42 19.33
CA VAL A 109 13.70 15.02 19.76
C VAL A 109 12.48 14.74 20.62
N PRO A 110 11.36 14.35 20.01
CA PRO A 110 10.09 14.24 20.71
C PRO A 110 10.15 13.14 21.79
N PRO A 111 9.57 13.38 22.97
CA PRO A 111 9.60 12.43 24.07
C PRO A 111 8.71 11.21 23.76
N PRO A 112 9.03 10.03 24.33
CA PRO A 112 8.16 8.86 24.22
C PRO A 112 6.75 9.15 24.72
N ALA A 113 5.75 8.64 24.02
CA ALA A 113 4.36 8.74 24.43
C ALA A 113 4.09 7.92 25.71
N PRO A 114 3.13 8.35 26.55
CA PRO A 114 2.64 7.51 27.65
C PRO A 114 1.95 6.25 27.12
N ALA A 115 1.81 5.24 27.98
CA ALA A 115 1.10 4.01 27.67
C ALA A 115 -0.33 4.30 27.18
N GLY A 116 -0.77 3.61 26.14
CA GLY A 116 -2.05 3.85 25.48
C GLY A 116 -2.02 4.91 24.38
N GLY A 117 -0.85 5.49 24.07
CA GLY A 117 -0.63 6.35 22.92
C GLY A 117 -0.65 5.61 21.57
N CYS A 118 -0.54 6.37 20.49
CA CYS A 118 -0.56 5.92 19.10
C CYS A 118 -1.74 5.01 18.77
N GLY A 119 -2.94 5.45 19.13
CA GLY A 119 -4.15 4.67 18.93
C GLY A 119 -4.27 3.47 19.88
N ARG A 120 -3.69 3.56 21.08
CA ARG A 120 -3.62 2.50 22.10
C ARG A 120 -2.69 1.33 21.78
N ALA A 121 -1.69 1.58 20.94
CA ALA A 121 -0.71 0.59 20.53
C ALA A 121 0.61 0.67 21.33
N ALA A 122 0.85 1.76 22.06
CA ALA A 122 2.04 1.98 22.89
C ALA A 122 1.90 1.46 24.33
#